data_AF-G7KT95-F1
#
_entry.id   AF-G7KT95-F1
#
_cell.length_a   1.000
_cell.length_b   1.000
_cell.length_c   1.000
_cell.angle_alpha   90.00
_cell.angle_beta   90.00
_cell.angle_gamma   90.00
#
_symmetry.space_group_name_H-M   'P 1'
#
loop_
_entity.id
_entity.type
_entity.pdbx_description
1 polymer ?
#
loop_
_entity_poly.entity_id
_entity_poly.type
_entity_poly.pdbx_seq_one_letter_code
_entity_poly.pdbx_strand_id
1 'polypeptide(L)'
;MNSKTREVVGMKKTLVFYRGKPPHGSRTDWIMHEYRLTSSHSNPLNENWVMCRIFLKGRSEVKRKNSTSSSKVVVFYDFFAEKKNNTDASSS
;
A
#
# COMPACT_ATOMS: atom_id res chain seq x y z
N MET A 1 27.59 -17.46 12.29
CA MET A 1 26.75 -17.84 11.13
C MET A 1 25.53 -18.56 11.68
N ASN A 2 24.32 -18.03 11.49
CA ASN A 2 23.15 -18.89 11.51
C ASN A 2 22.36 -18.64 10.25
N SER A 3 22.19 -19.74 9.51
CA SER A 3 21.67 -19.82 8.17
C SER A 3 20.19 -19.43 8.11
N LYS A 4 19.81 -18.60 7.13
CA LYS A 4 18.52 -18.60 6.42
C LYS A 4 17.37 -19.39 7.08
N THR A 5 16.92 -18.99 8.26
CA THR A 5 15.60 -19.40 8.73
C THR A 5 14.59 -18.46 8.07
N ARG A 6 13.63 -19.03 7.32
CA ARG A 6 12.49 -18.26 6.77
C ARG A 6 11.53 -17.96 7.92
N GLU A 7 11.94 -17.03 8.78
CA GLU A 7 11.13 -16.60 9.91
C GLU A 7 9.94 -15.77 9.41
N VAL A 8 8.75 -16.11 9.89
CA VAL A 8 7.55 -15.32 9.62
C VAL A 8 7.58 -14.09 10.51
N VAL A 9 7.71 -12.92 9.90
CA VAL A 9 7.78 -11.63 10.62
C VAL A 9 6.41 -10.98 10.84
N GLY A 10 5.38 -11.47 10.17
CA GLY A 10 4.07 -10.83 10.19
C GLY A 10 3.03 -11.44 9.26
N MET A 11 1.89 -10.77 9.20
CA MET A 11 0.75 -11.11 8.35
C MET A 11 0.29 -9.90 7.53
N LYS A 12 -0.30 -10.19 6.37
CA LYS A 12 -0.91 -9.19 5.48
C LYS A 12 -2.38 -9.54 5.23
N LYS A 13 -3.29 -8.64 5.57
CA LYS A 13 -4.72 -8.71 5.26
C LYS A 13 -5.05 -7.78 4.10
N THR A 14 -5.84 -8.23 3.13
CA THR A 14 -6.32 -7.40 2.01
C THR A 14 -7.80 -7.11 2.19
N LEU A 15 -8.15 -5.83 2.14
CA LEU A 15 -9.49 -5.31 2.37
C LEU A 15 -9.94 -4.51 1.14
N VAL A 16 -11.26 -4.49 0.91
CA VAL A 16 -11.91 -3.68 -0.11
C VAL A 16 -12.90 -2.77 0.59
N PHE A 17 -12.88 -1.48 0.27
CA PHE A 17 -13.86 -0.55 0.82
C PHE A 17 -15.19 -0.67 0.07
N TYR A 18 -16.29 -0.71 0.82
CA TYR A 18 -17.65 -0.66 0.28
C TYR A 18 -18.28 0.67 0.69
N ARG A 19 -18.97 1.32 -0.24
CA ARG A 19 -19.77 2.51 0.03
C ARG A 19 -21.16 2.08 0.48
N GLY A 20 -21.63 2.63 1.60
CA GLY A 20 -22.93 2.30 2.19
C GLY A 20 -22.83 1.27 3.32
N LYS A 21 -23.98 0.81 3.82
CA LYS A 21 -24.06 -0.16 4.93
C LYS A 21 -24.27 -1.58 4.37
N PRO A 22 -23.69 -2.62 4.97
CA PRO A 22 -24.07 -3.99 4.67
C PRO A 22 -25.58 -4.23 4.88
N PRO A 23 -26.21 -5.12 4.09
CA PRO A 23 -25.66 -5.86 2.95
C PRO A 23 -25.68 -5.07 1.63
N HIS A 24 -26.34 -3.92 1.57
CA HIS A 24 -26.60 -3.16 0.34
C HIS A 24 -25.46 -2.25 -0.12
N GLY A 25 -24.27 -2.40 0.45
CA GLY A 25 -23.11 -1.59 0.09
C GLY A 25 -22.62 -1.88 -1.33
N SER A 26 -22.22 -0.84 -2.06
CA SER A 26 -21.61 -0.99 -3.38
C SER A 26 -20.09 -1.14 -3.24
N ARG A 27 -19.51 -2.16 -3.88
CA ARG A 27 -18.06 -2.35 -3.93
C ARG A 27 -17.38 -1.16 -4.60
N THR A 28 -16.28 -0.69 -4.03
CA THR A 28 -15.42 0.34 -4.65
C THR A 28 -14.11 -0.25 -5.15
N ASP A 29 -13.34 0.57 -5.86
CA ASP A 29 -11.99 0.22 -6.33
C ASP A 29 -10.90 0.51 -5.28
N TRP A 30 -11.27 1.00 -4.10
CA TRP A 30 -10.35 1.24 -3.00
C TRP A 30 -9.95 -0.07 -2.34
N ILE A 31 -8.64 -0.33 -2.36
CA ILE A 31 -8.01 -1.46 -1.71
C ILE A 31 -7.17 -0.95 -0.55
N MET A 32 -7.22 -1.67 0.57
CA MET A 32 -6.32 -1.49 1.70
C MET A 32 -5.56 -2.80 1.94
N HIS A 33 -4.24 -2.71 2.05
CA HIS A 33 -3.44 -3.76 2.65
C HIS A 33 -3.10 -3.35 4.08
N GLU A 34 -3.46 -4.20 5.03
CA GLU A 34 -3.13 -4.05 6.44
C GLU A 34 -2.03 -5.07 6.78
N TYR A 35 -0.92 -4.60 7.33
CA TYR A 35 0.22 -5.41 7.74
C TYR A 35 0.36 -5.37 9.26
N ARG A 36 0.44 -6.55 9.88
CA ARG A 36 0.70 -6.71 11.32
C ARG A 36 1.97 -7.51 11.54
N LEU A 37 2.80 -7.07 12.46
CA LEU A 37 3.93 -7.86 12.93
C LEU A 37 3.41 -8.99 13.81
N THR A 38 4.02 -10.17 13.70
CA THR A 38 3.79 -11.25 14.67
C THR A 38 4.61 -10.92 15.90
N SER A 39 3.95 -10.68 17.04
CA SER A 39 4.60 -10.42 18.32
C SER A 39 5.57 -11.57 18.61
N SER A 40 6.88 -11.31 18.59
CA SER A 40 7.77 -12.13 19.41
C SER A 40 7.40 -11.80 20.85
N HIS A 41 7.15 -12.83 21.66
CA HIS A 41 6.64 -12.76 23.03
C HIS A 41 7.44 -11.84 24.00
N SER A 42 8.45 -11.13 23.50
CA SER A 42 9.37 -10.27 24.24
C SER A 42 9.05 -8.77 24.15
N ASN A 43 8.17 -8.30 23.26
CA ASN A 43 7.94 -6.85 23.07
C ASN A 43 6.45 -6.45 23.00
N PRO A 44 5.84 -6.10 24.16
CA PRO A 44 4.44 -5.65 24.24
C PRO A 44 4.15 -4.38 23.42
N LEU A 45 5.19 -3.60 23.11
CA LEU A 45 5.08 -2.39 22.28
C LEU A 45 4.67 -2.71 20.84
N ASN A 46 4.90 -3.93 20.33
CA ASN A 46 4.67 -4.30 18.93
C ASN A 46 3.21 -4.66 18.61
N GLU A 47 2.33 -4.69 19.60
CA GLU A 47 0.96 -5.22 19.44
C GLU A 47 -0.07 -4.15 19.03
N ASN A 48 0.28 -2.86 19.12
CA ASN A 48 -0.70 -1.76 19.04
C ASN A 48 -0.67 -0.95 17.73
N TRP A 49 0.19 -1.30 16.78
CA TRP A 49 0.38 -0.54 15.54
C TRP A 49 0.29 -1.47 14.33
N VAL A 50 -0.36 -0.96 13.28
CA VAL A 50 -0.50 -1.65 12.00
C VAL A 50 -0.03 -0.72 10.90
N MET A 51 0.60 -1.28 9.87
CA MET A 51 0.97 -0.52 8.68
C MET A 51 -0.12 -0.70 7.63
N CYS A 52 -0.65 0.40 7.11
CA CYS A 52 -1.70 0.38 6.09
C CYS A 52 -1.19 0.96 4.77
N ARG A 53 -1.49 0.29 3.66
CA ARG A 53 -1.31 0.81 2.30
C ARG A 53 -2.66 0.89 1.60
N ILE A 54 -3.10 2.10 1.29
CA ILE A 54 -4.38 2.38 0.63
C ILE A 54 -4.12 2.83 -0.80
N PHE A 55 -4.85 2.26 -1.76
CA PHE A 55 -4.72 2.63 -3.17
C PHE A 55 -6.00 2.35 -3.96
N LEU A 56 -6.18 3.07 -5.06
CA LEU A 56 -7.23 2.82 -6.05
C LEU A 56 -6.73 1.77 -7.05
N LYS A 57 -7.43 0.63 -7.12
CA LYS A 57 -7.20 -0.37 -8.16
C LYS A 57 -7.88 0.07 -9.44
N GLY A 58 -7.11 0.48 -10.45
CA GLY A 58 -7.66 0.72 -11.78
C GLY A 58 -8.31 -0.57 -12.29
N ARG A 59 -9.64 -0.58 -12.45
CA ARG A 59 -10.29 -1.60 -13.29
C ARG A 59 -9.85 -1.33 -14.71
N SER A 60 -9.20 -2.30 -15.33
CA SER A 60 -9.07 -2.37 -16.78
C SER A 60 -10.48 -2.54 -17.32
N GLU A 61 -11.20 -1.43 -17.44
CA GLU A 61 -12.42 -1.38 -18.20
C GLU A 61 -12.03 -1.78 -19.62
N VAL A 62 -12.65 -2.83 -20.15
CA VAL A 62 -12.52 -3.19 -21.57
C VAL A 62 -13.12 -2.03 -22.36
N LYS A 63 -12.33 -0.96 -22.55
CA LYS A 63 -12.72 0.16 -23.38
C LYS A 63 -12.73 -0.31 -24.83
N ARG A 64 -13.93 -0.38 -25.41
CA ARG A 64 -14.08 -0.24 -26.86
C ARG A 64 -13.33 1.05 -27.28
N LYS A 65 -12.54 0.91 -28.32
CA LYS A 65 -11.50 1.83 -28.80
C LYS A 65 -11.99 3.29 -28.93
N ASN A 66 -11.32 4.23 -28.28
CA ASN A 66 -10.60 5.36 -28.92
C ASN A 66 -10.14 6.42 -27.90
N SER A 67 -8.93 6.94 -28.13
CA SER A 67 -8.24 8.09 -27.52
C SER A 67 -7.49 7.91 -26.18
N THR A 68 -6.17 8.04 -26.33
CA THR A 68 -5.13 8.50 -25.39
C THR A 68 -4.94 7.71 -24.09
N SER A 69 -4.00 6.76 -24.14
CA SER A 69 -3.49 5.98 -23.01
C SER A 69 -2.74 6.87 -22.01
N SER A 70 -3.47 7.57 -21.15
CA SER A 70 -2.92 8.10 -19.90
C SER A 70 -2.79 6.91 -18.94
N SER A 71 -1.59 6.32 -18.89
CA SER A 71 -1.21 5.35 -17.86
C SER A 71 -1.51 5.97 -16.50
N LYS A 72 -2.56 5.52 -15.83
CA LYS A 72 -2.97 6.05 -14.53
C LYS A 72 -1.87 5.71 -13.52
N VAL A 73 -1.00 6.67 -13.26
CA VAL A 73 0.02 6.62 -12.22
C VAL A 73 -0.70 6.31 -10.91
N VAL A 74 -0.37 5.18 -10.28
CA VAL A 74 -0.85 4.90 -8.94
C VAL A 74 -0.13 5.88 -8.02
N VAL A 75 -0.84 6.94 -7.62
CA VAL A 75 -0.29 7.97 -6.74
C VAL A 75 -0.14 7.36 -5.36
N PHE A 76 1.09 7.04 -4.99
CA PHE A 76 1.45 6.74 -3.62
C PHE A 76 1.76 8.07 -2.94
N TYR A 77 1.00 8.39 -1.90
CA TYR A 77 1.41 9.45 -0.99
C TYR A 77 2.56 8.90 -0.15
N ASP A 78 3.78 9.18 -0.58
CA ASP A 78 4.98 8.85 0.17
C ASP A 78 5.19 9.91 1.25
N PHE A 79 4.58 9.67 2.42
CA PHE A 79 4.69 10.56 3.58
C PHE A 79 6.11 10.62 4.14
N PHE A 80 6.94 9.60 3.86
CA PHE A 80 8.33 9.51 4.31
C PHE A 80 9.33 9.90 3.21
N ALA A 81 8.87 10.40 2.06
CA ALA A 81 9.76 10.95 1.05
C ALA A 81 10.45 12.20 1.61
N GLU A 82 11.64 12.00 2.16
CA GLU A 82 12.54 13.07 2.50
C GLU A 82 12.83 13.86 1.23
N LYS A 83 12.59 15.18 1.27
CA LYS A 83 12.88 16.09 0.16
C LYS A 83 14.38 16.00 -0.13
N LYS A 84 14.76 15.22 -1.15
CA LYS A 84 16.11 15.27 -1.69
C LYS A 84 16.25 16.58 -2.45
N ASN A 85 16.73 17.61 -1.75
CA ASN A 85 17.05 18.90 -2.35
C ASN A 85 18.23 18.68 -3.31
N ASN A 86 17.97 18.81 -4.60
CA ASN A 86 18.98 18.71 -5.64
C ASN A 86 19.58 20.11 -5.84
N THR A 87 20.67 20.37 -5.13
CA THR A 87 21.62 21.49 -5.27
C THR A 87 22.97 20.82 -4.99
N ASP A 88 23.95 20.70 -5.89
CA ASP A 88 24.22 21.44 -7.11
C ASP A 88 24.85 20.52 -8.17
N ALA A 89 24.35 20.60 -9.40
CA ALA A 89 25.22 20.44 -10.56
C ALA A 89 25.79 21.82 -10.89
N SER A 90 27.04 21.82 -11.36
CA SER A 90 27.82 22.95 -11.91
C SER A 90 28.61 23.82 -10.93
N SER A 91 29.88 23.43 -10.74
CA SER A 91 31.00 24.36 -10.96
C SER A 91 32.30 23.56 -11.22
N SER A 92 32.73 23.63 -12.49
CA SER A 92 34.09 23.48 -13.03
C SER A 92 34.92 22.22 -12.74
#